data_AF-A0A4V1UCG9-F1
#
_entry.id   AF-A0A4V1UCG9-F1
#
_cell.length_a   1.000
_cell.length_b   1.000
_cell.length_c   1.000
_cell.angle_alpha   90.00
_cell.angle_beta   90.00
_cell.angle_gamma   90.00
#
_symmetry.space_group_name_H-M   'P 1'
#
loop_
_entity.id
_entity.type
_entity.pdbx_description
1 polymer ?
#
loop_
_entity_poly.entity_id
_entity_poly.type
_entity_poly.pdbx_seq_one_letter_code
_entity_poly.pdbx_strand_id
1 'polypeptide(L)'
;MEENREIHALLHLIDDPDEEVFGAVSSRLIDYGKGIIPNLENLWENTVSEDIQTRIELLIHRLHYRDLTEEIEQWSRNIHHDLLTGALLVARFQYPEMGTAQVYQDIEKLRRNIWLELNTYLTPLEQVNVLTSILYNYFNIKGTEVAYQAPEEFLINKQLESKRGNAIANGILYLVLSELLDIPVRAINIPKQFVLSYFKTDYDFAKHTENFMYKSEFFIDPISGQVFTHKDVETYFKRINVP
;
A
#
# COMPACT_ATOMS: atom_id res chain seq x y z
N MET A 1 25.00 -28.97 9.92
CA MET A 1 26.36 -28.84 9.32
C MET A 1 26.37 -29.22 7.84
N GLU A 2 25.43 -30.03 7.33
CA GLU A 2 25.31 -30.35 5.88
C GLU A 2 24.68 -29.23 5.05
N GLU A 3 23.61 -28.57 5.53
CA GLU A 3 22.96 -27.45 4.81
C GLU A 3 23.92 -26.34 4.39
N ASN A 4 24.89 -26.01 5.25
CA ASN A 4 25.86 -24.95 4.96
C ASN A 4 26.87 -25.35 3.87
N ARG A 5 27.17 -26.65 3.73
CA ARG A 5 28.02 -27.16 2.64
C ARG A 5 27.27 -27.23 1.31
N GLU A 6 26.01 -27.62 1.34
CA GLU A 6 25.17 -27.68 0.14
C GLU A 6 24.93 -26.27 -0.42
N ILE A 7 24.59 -25.31 0.44
CA ILE A 7 24.46 -23.90 0.04
C ILE A 7 25.77 -23.37 -0.56
N HIS A 8 26.91 -23.60 0.08
CA HIS A 8 28.21 -23.18 -0.48
C HIS A 8 28.52 -23.83 -1.84
N ALA A 9 28.14 -25.09 -2.05
CA ALA A 9 28.32 -25.77 -3.33
C ALA A 9 27.42 -25.19 -4.42
N LEU A 10 26.14 -24.94 -4.10
CA LEU A 10 25.18 -24.31 -5.00
C LEU A 10 25.64 -22.90 -5.40
N LEU A 11 26.13 -22.12 -4.44
CA LEU A 11 26.64 -20.78 -4.66
C LEU A 11 27.87 -20.75 -5.60
N HIS A 12 28.77 -21.73 -5.51
CA HIS A 12 29.91 -21.84 -6.41
C HIS A 12 29.52 -22.29 -7.83
N LEU A 13 28.38 -22.99 -7.97
CA LEU A 13 27.86 -23.44 -9.27
C LEU A 13 27.08 -22.35 -10.02
N ILE A 14 26.81 -21.19 -9.39
CA ILE A 14 26.18 -20.03 -10.04
C ILE A 14 27.06 -19.47 -11.17
N ASP A 15 28.37 -19.59 -11.02
CA ASP A 15 29.39 -19.11 -11.97
C ASP A 15 29.55 -20.03 -13.18
N ASP A 16 28.84 -21.16 -13.22
CA ASP A 16 28.96 -22.13 -14.32
C ASP A 16 28.41 -21.53 -15.64
N PRO A 17 29.17 -21.63 -16.74
CA PRO A 17 28.71 -21.17 -18.05
C PRO A 17 27.51 -21.97 -18.59
N ASP A 18 27.25 -23.18 -18.09
CA ASP A 18 26.13 -24.02 -18.50
C ASP A 18 24.78 -23.50 -17.95
N GLU A 19 23.87 -23.13 -18.86
CA GLU A 19 22.53 -22.63 -18.51
C GLU A 19 21.63 -23.68 -17.86
N GLU A 20 21.79 -24.98 -18.17
CA GLU A 20 21.01 -26.04 -17.53
C GLU A 20 21.43 -26.21 -16.05
N VAL A 21 22.74 -26.15 -15.79
CA VAL A 21 23.28 -26.19 -14.43
C VAL A 21 22.83 -24.98 -13.64
N PHE A 22 22.97 -23.78 -14.22
CA PHE A 22 22.49 -22.55 -13.59
C PHE A 22 20.98 -22.62 -13.29
N GLY A 23 20.16 -23.12 -14.22
CA GLY A 23 18.72 -23.28 -14.03
C GLY A 23 18.37 -24.23 -12.88
N ALA A 24 19.04 -25.38 -12.78
CA ALA A 24 18.83 -26.36 -11.71
C ALA A 24 19.24 -25.80 -10.34
N VAL A 25 20.39 -25.12 -10.28
CA VAL A 25 20.88 -24.44 -9.06
C VAL A 25 19.93 -23.32 -8.65
N SER A 26 19.47 -22.51 -9.61
CA SER A 26 18.51 -21.42 -9.39
C SER A 26 17.22 -21.92 -8.75
N SER A 27 16.66 -23.02 -9.26
CA SER A 27 15.43 -23.61 -8.70
C SER A 27 15.64 -24.06 -7.25
N ARG A 28 16.76 -24.74 -6.98
CA ARG A 28 17.12 -25.19 -5.63
C ARG A 28 17.31 -24.01 -4.67
N LEU A 29 18.01 -22.97 -5.09
CA LEU A 29 18.23 -21.75 -4.29
C LEU A 29 16.90 -21.06 -3.97
N ILE A 30 15.99 -21.01 -4.94
CA ILE A 30 14.63 -20.51 -4.73
C ILE A 30 13.95 -21.35 -3.65
N ASP A 31 14.01 -22.68 -3.69
CA ASP A 31 13.38 -23.56 -2.68
C ASP A 31 13.87 -23.31 -1.23
N TYR A 32 15.11 -22.85 -1.02
CA TYR A 32 15.60 -22.46 0.31
C TYR A 32 14.97 -21.16 0.85
N GLY A 33 14.43 -20.30 -0.03
CA GLY A 33 13.74 -19.05 0.32
C GLY A 33 14.63 -17.94 0.85
N LYS A 34 14.02 -16.90 1.45
CA LYS A 34 14.70 -15.64 1.85
C LYS A 34 15.92 -15.78 2.75
N GLY A 35 16.08 -16.90 3.45
CA GLY A 35 17.26 -17.14 4.30
C GLY A 35 18.58 -17.11 3.54
N ILE A 36 18.57 -17.31 2.22
CA ILE A 36 19.77 -17.31 1.37
C ILE A 36 20.13 -15.94 0.79
N ILE A 37 19.25 -14.95 0.90
CA ILE A 37 19.46 -13.60 0.31
C ILE A 37 20.77 -12.96 0.82
N PRO A 38 21.08 -12.96 2.14
CA PRO A 38 22.34 -12.37 2.63
C PRO A 38 23.59 -13.04 2.02
N ASN A 39 23.50 -14.34 1.71
CA ASN A 39 24.59 -15.08 1.09
C ASN A 39 24.75 -14.69 -0.39
N LEU A 40 23.63 -14.49 -1.11
CA LEU A 40 23.62 -14.03 -2.49
C LEU A 40 24.12 -12.59 -2.60
N GLU A 41 23.74 -11.70 -1.68
CA GLU A 41 24.24 -10.32 -1.61
C GLU A 41 25.76 -10.30 -1.37
N ASN A 42 26.25 -11.11 -0.44
CA ASN A 42 27.69 -11.24 -0.18
C ASN A 42 28.46 -11.73 -1.42
N LEU A 43 27.88 -12.69 -2.17
CA LEU A 43 28.49 -13.14 -3.42
C LEU A 43 28.47 -12.08 -4.49
N TRP A 44 27.37 -11.34 -4.62
CA TRP A 44 27.26 -10.24 -5.57
C TRP A 44 28.34 -9.18 -5.33
N GLU A 45 28.58 -8.80 -4.07
CA GLU A 45 29.62 -7.82 -3.69
C GLU A 45 31.05 -8.30 -3.97
N ASN A 46 31.30 -9.61 -3.85
CA ASN A 46 32.64 -10.20 -4.04
C ASN A 46 32.92 -10.66 -5.48
N THR A 47 31.91 -10.61 -6.36
CA THR A 47 32.03 -11.02 -7.76
C THR A 47 32.41 -9.84 -8.63
N VAL A 48 33.37 -10.04 -9.54
CA VAL A 48 33.86 -8.98 -10.45
C VAL A 48 33.18 -9.04 -11.83
N SER A 49 32.61 -10.19 -12.20
CA SER A 49 31.93 -10.37 -13.49
C SER A 49 30.53 -9.76 -13.48
N GLU A 50 30.27 -8.86 -14.43
CA GLU A 50 28.98 -8.18 -14.60
C GLU A 50 27.85 -9.15 -14.99
N ASP A 51 28.16 -10.18 -15.80
CA ASP A 51 27.21 -11.23 -16.19
C ASP A 51 26.73 -12.04 -14.98
N ILE A 52 27.66 -12.42 -14.10
CA ILE A 52 27.36 -13.19 -12.90
C ILE A 52 26.61 -12.32 -11.88
N GLN A 53 27.01 -11.06 -11.71
CA GLN A 53 26.28 -10.10 -10.88
C GLN A 53 24.82 -9.96 -11.34
N THR A 54 24.58 -9.84 -12.64
CA THR A 54 23.22 -9.77 -13.21
C THR A 54 22.43 -11.05 -12.92
N ARG A 55 23.06 -12.23 -13.05
CA ARG A 55 22.42 -13.52 -12.71
C ARG A 55 22.04 -13.61 -11.23
N ILE A 56 22.92 -13.18 -10.33
CA ILE A 56 22.66 -13.16 -8.89
C ILE A 56 21.52 -12.17 -8.56
N GLU A 57 21.53 -10.98 -9.16
CA GLU A 57 20.47 -9.98 -8.99
C GLU A 57 19.10 -10.52 -9.41
N LEU A 58 19.03 -11.22 -10.56
CA LEU A 58 17.81 -11.87 -11.01
C LEU A 58 17.32 -12.95 -10.03
N LEU A 59 18.22 -13.65 -9.34
CA LEU A 59 17.86 -14.65 -8.33
C LEU A 59 17.28 -13.99 -7.08
N ILE A 60 17.93 -12.93 -6.60
CA ILE A 60 17.47 -12.13 -5.47
C ILE A 60 16.07 -11.56 -5.77
N HIS A 61 15.88 -10.97 -6.96
CA HIS A 61 14.56 -10.47 -7.38
C HIS A 61 13.48 -11.56 -7.45
N ARG A 62 13.81 -12.76 -7.97
CA ARG A 62 12.86 -13.89 -8.00
C ARG A 62 12.47 -14.37 -6.60
N LEU A 63 13.44 -14.43 -5.69
CA LEU A 63 13.19 -14.78 -4.28
C LEU A 63 12.24 -13.78 -3.63
N HIS A 64 12.52 -12.48 -3.74
CA HIS A 64 11.62 -11.44 -3.22
C HIS A 64 10.22 -11.50 -3.85
N TYR A 65 10.14 -11.72 -5.16
CA TYR A 65 8.87 -11.78 -5.86
C TYR A 65 8.01 -12.98 -5.42
N ARG A 66 8.62 -14.16 -5.27
CA ARG A 66 7.92 -15.34 -4.79
C ARG A 66 7.40 -15.13 -3.37
N ASP A 67 8.26 -14.67 -2.47
CA ASP A 67 7.88 -14.43 -1.08
C ASP A 67 6.77 -13.38 -0.98
N LEU A 68 6.85 -12.30 -1.76
CA LEU A 68 5.78 -11.30 -1.83
C LEU A 68 4.47 -11.88 -2.36
N THR A 69 4.53 -12.77 -3.36
CA THR A 69 3.35 -13.44 -3.91
C THR A 69 2.67 -14.29 -2.86
N GLU A 70 3.45 -15.07 -2.10
CA GLU A 70 2.93 -15.87 -0.98
C GLU A 70 2.29 -15.00 0.11
N GLU A 71 2.91 -13.87 0.45
CA GLU A 71 2.35 -12.93 1.43
C GLU A 71 1.04 -12.28 0.95
N ILE A 72 0.95 -11.90 -0.33
CA ILE A 72 -0.29 -11.37 -0.93
C ILE A 72 -1.39 -12.45 -0.95
N GLU A 73 -1.05 -13.69 -1.30
CA GLU A 73 -2.01 -14.79 -1.24
C GLU A 73 -2.52 -15.02 0.19
N GLN A 74 -1.63 -15.03 1.17
CA GLN A 74 -2.01 -15.17 2.58
C GLN A 74 -2.89 -14.01 3.04
N TRP A 75 -2.54 -12.77 2.69
CA TRP A 75 -3.37 -11.61 2.97
C TRP A 75 -4.76 -11.77 2.34
N SER A 76 -4.86 -12.16 1.06
CA SER A 76 -6.15 -12.34 0.38
C SER A 76 -7.04 -13.42 0.99
N ARG A 77 -6.45 -14.48 1.57
CA ARG A 77 -7.17 -15.59 2.19
C ARG A 77 -7.62 -15.30 3.62
N ASN A 78 -7.09 -14.26 4.26
CA ASN A 78 -7.50 -13.89 5.62
C ASN A 78 -8.95 -13.38 5.64
N ILE A 79 -9.63 -13.62 6.75
CA ILE A 79 -11.03 -13.20 6.95
C ILE A 79 -11.12 -11.68 7.19
N HIS A 80 -10.07 -11.10 7.80
CA HIS A 80 -9.96 -9.67 8.04
C HIS A 80 -8.81 -9.12 7.20
N HIS A 81 -9.15 -8.43 6.11
CA HIS A 81 -8.21 -7.74 5.24
C HIS A 81 -7.87 -6.36 5.81
N ASP A 82 -6.71 -6.23 6.44
CA ASP A 82 -6.20 -4.92 6.81
C ASP A 82 -5.68 -4.18 5.55
N LEU A 83 -6.27 -3.01 5.27
CA LEU A 83 -5.92 -2.17 4.13
C LEU A 83 -4.48 -1.66 4.23
N LEU A 84 -3.98 -1.37 5.44
CA LEU A 84 -2.61 -0.90 5.64
C LEU A 84 -1.60 -1.97 5.24
N THR A 85 -1.79 -3.20 5.71
CA THR A 85 -0.98 -4.35 5.31
C THR A 85 -1.00 -4.53 3.79
N GLY A 86 -2.17 -4.44 3.14
CA GLY A 86 -2.28 -4.52 1.68
C GLY A 86 -1.48 -3.43 0.96
N ALA A 87 -1.56 -2.17 1.42
CA ALA A 87 -0.80 -1.06 0.86
C ALA A 87 0.73 -1.22 1.05
N LEU A 88 1.16 -1.80 2.17
CA LEU A 88 2.56 -2.11 2.43
C LEU A 88 3.09 -3.23 1.52
N LEU A 89 2.28 -4.25 1.21
CA LEU A 89 2.67 -5.30 0.26
C LEU A 89 2.91 -4.72 -1.14
N VAL A 90 2.05 -3.79 -1.58
CA VAL A 90 2.25 -3.08 -2.86
C VAL A 90 3.53 -2.24 -2.83
N ALA A 91 3.84 -1.55 -1.73
CA ALA A 91 5.10 -0.82 -1.58
C ALA A 91 6.33 -1.74 -1.62
N ARG A 92 6.24 -2.94 -1.04
CA ARG A 92 7.31 -3.94 -1.06
C ARG A 92 7.57 -4.53 -2.43
N PHE A 93 6.61 -4.49 -3.35
CA PHE A 93 6.87 -4.84 -4.75
C PHE A 93 7.93 -3.93 -5.38
N GLN A 94 7.85 -2.62 -5.11
CA GLN A 94 8.82 -1.65 -5.63
C GLN A 94 10.09 -1.56 -4.76
N TYR A 95 9.96 -1.79 -3.45
CA TYR A 95 11.06 -1.71 -2.48
C TYR A 95 11.06 -2.94 -1.55
N PRO A 96 11.65 -4.08 -1.97
CA PRO A 96 11.59 -5.34 -1.22
C PRO A 96 12.15 -5.25 0.22
N GLU A 97 13.25 -4.50 0.38
CA GLU A 97 13.98 -4.28 1.63
C GLU A 97 13.38 -3.17 2.52
N MET A 98 12.20 -2.67 2.16
CA MET A 98 11.56 -1.59 2.92
C MET A 98 11.15 -2.07 4.32
N GLY A 99 11.67 -1.38 5.35
CA GLY A 99 11.21 -1.56 6.73
C GLY A 99 9.79 -1.01 6.94
N THR A 100 8.85 -1.87 7.34
CA THR A 100 7.45 -1.47 7.60
C THR A 100 7.25 -0.76 8.94
N ALA A 101 8.16 -0.95 9.89
CA ALA A 101 8.04 -0.43 11.25
C ALA A 101 7.86 1.09 11.32
N GLN A 102 8.56 1.84 10.46
CA GLN A 102 8.47 3.30 10.43
C GLN A 102 7.06 3.76 10.00
N VAL A 103 6.49 3.12 8.98
CA VAL A 103 5.14 3.42 8.49
C VAL A 103 4.10 3.19 9.59
N TYR A 104 4.17 2.06 10.29
CA TYR A 104 3.28 1.80 11.42
C TYR A 104 3.41 2.85 12.54
N GLN A 105 4.63 3.27 12.86
CA GLN A 105 4.85 4.33 13.85
C GLN A 105 4.26 5.67 13.42
N ASP A 106 4.39 6.03 12.16
CA ASP A 106 3.88 7.31 11.66
C ASP A 106 2.35 7.32 11.58
N ILE A 107 1.73 6.21 11.19
CA ILE A 107 0.27 6.04 11.24
C ILE A 107 -0.24 6.09 12.68
N GLU A 108 0.44 5.42 13.62
CA GLU A 108 0.06 5.46 15.04
C GLU A 108 0.17 6.86 15.63
N LYS A 109 1.18 7.66 15.24
CA LYS A 109 1.28 9.07 15.63
C LYS A 109 0.09 9.88 15.09
N LEU A 110 -0.25 9.71 13.81
CA LEU A 110 -1.41 10.39 13.20
C LEU A 110 -2.71 9.99 13.89
N ARG A 111 -2.92 8.68 14.11
CA ARG A 111 -4.08 8.15 14.84
C ARG A 111 -4.23 8.79 16.21
N ARG A 112 -3.14 8.87 16.99
CA ARG A 112 -3.15 9.51 18.32
C ARG A 112 -3.50 10.99 18.26
N ASN A 113 -2.92 11.73 17.32
CA ASN A 113 -3.19 13.15 17.17
C ASN A 113 -4.67 13.39 16.82
N ILE A 114 -5.22 12.61 15.90
CA ILE A 114 -6.64 12.68 15.55
C ILE A 114 -7.50 12.30 16.76
N TRP A 115 -7.18 11.21 17.45
CA TRP A 115 -7.93 10.75 18.62
C TRP A 115 -8.00 11.78 19.75
N LEU A 116 -6.93 12.57 19.95
CA LEU A 116 -6.90 13.65 20.94
C LEU A 116 -7.82 14.83 20.57
N GLU A 117 -8.03 15.07 19.28
CA GLU A 117 -8.93 16.13 18.79
C GLU A 117 -10.38 15.65 18.62
N LEU A 118 -10.59 14.33 18.52
CA LEU A 118 -11.93 13.75 18.45
C LEU A 118 -12.63 13.81 19.81
N ASN A 119 -13.91 14.20 19.77
CA ASN A 119 -14.79 14.21 20.92
C ASN A 119 -16.08 13.45 20.57
N THR A 120 -16.67 12.74 21.54
CA THR A 120 -17.89 11.93 21.38
C THR A 120 -19.11 12.73 20.91
N TYR A 121 -19.08 14.06 21.07
CA TYR A 121 -20.18 14.96 20.69
C TYR A 121 -20.02 15.62 19.31
N LEU A 122 -18.94 15.30 18.58
CA LEU A 122 -18.72 15.89 17.25
C LEU A 122 -19.75 15.34 16.27
N THR A 123 -20.26 16.25 15.43
CA THR A 123 -21.05 15.89 14.26
C THR A 123 -20.17 15.18 13.22
N PRO A 124 -20.74 14.35 12.32
CA PRO A 124 -20.02 13.73 11.21
C PRO A 124 -19.11 14.68 10.41
N LEU A 125 -19.60 15.89 10.12
CA LEU A 125 -18.85 16.89 9.38
C LEU A 125 -17.64 17.41 10.19
N GLU A 126 -17.80 17.59 11.49
CA GLU A 126 -16.71 18.00 12.38
C GLU A 126 -15.66 16.89 12.53
N GLN A 127 -16.07 15.62 12.65
CA GLN A 127 -15.14 14.48 12.65
C GLN A 127 -14.25 14.47 11.40
N VAL A 128 -14.87 14.66 10.23
CA VAL A 128 -14.15 14.72 8.95
C VAL A 128 -13.25 15.95 8.86
N ASN A 129 -13.69 17.10 9.37
CA ASN A 129 -12.86 18.30 9.44
C ASN A 129 -11.63 18.11 10.34
N VAL A 130 -11.75 17.39 11.46
CA VAL A 130 -10.60 17.03 12.31
C VAL A 130 -9.60 16.17 11.53
N LEU A 131 -10.08 15.11 10.84
CA LEU A 131 -9.20 14.27 10.00
C LEU A 131 -8.50 15.08 8.92
N THR A 132 -9.27 15.89 8.18
CA THR A 132 -8.75 16.78 7.14
C THR A 132 -7.73 17.77 7.71
N SER A 133 -8.00 18.36 8.86
CA SER A 133 -7.07 19.30 9.49
C SER A 133 -5.75 18.61 9.88
N ILE A 134 -5.81 17.42 10.49
CA ILE A 134 -4.59 16.70 10.86
C ILE A 134 -3.80 16.27 9.61
N LEU A 135 -4.46 15.74 8.57
CA LEU A 135 -3.77 15.23 7.40
C LEU A 135 -3.18 16.34 6.52
N TYR A 136 -3.95 17.39 6.21
CA TYR A 136 -3.56 18.41 5.24
C TYR A 136 -2.98 19.67 5.89
N ASN A 137 -3.41 20.06 7.10
CA ASN A 137 -2.88 21.27 7.76
C ASN A 137 -1.72 20.96 8.70
N TYR A 138 -1.87 19.96 9.58
CA TYR A 138 -0.83 19.61 10.55
C TYR A 138 0.29 18.78 9.92
N PHE A 139 -0.05 17.64 9.30
CA PHE A 139 0.94 16.75 8.70
C PHE A 139 1.44 17.29 7.34
N ASN A 140 0.65 18.17 6.70
CA ASN A 140 0.97 18.91 5.47
C ASN A 140 1.08 17.99 4.24
N ILE A 141 0.16 17.03 4.12
CA ILE A 141 0.02 16.22 2.90
C ILE A 141 -0.39 17.13 1.75
N LYS A 142 0.31 16.99 0.63
CA LYS A 142 -0.01 17.66 -0.62
C LYS A 142 -0.57 16.67 -1.61
N GLY A 143 -1.80 16.94 -2.06
CA GLY A 143 -2.41 16.24 -3.17
C GLY A 143 -1.71 16.56 -4.48
N THR A 144 -1.28 15.53 -5.21
CA THR A 144 -0.80 15.63 -6.59
C THR A 144 -1.82 15.05 -7.56
N GLU A 145 -1.83 15.55 -8.80
CA GLU A 145 -2.59 14.90 -9.86
C GLU A 145 -2.03 13.50 -10.12
N VAL A 146 -2.90 12.58 -10.55
CA VAL A 146 -2.51 11.19 -10.78
C VAL A 146 -1.53 11.11 -11.96
N ALA A 147 -0.25 10.99 -11.67
CA ALA A 147 0.81 10.82 -12.65
C ALA A 147 1.37 9.40 -12.61
N TYR A 148 0.97 8.55 -13.57
CA TYR A 148 1.45 7.16 -13.66
C TYR A 148 2.96 7.02 -13.92
N GLN A 149 3.62 8.12 -14.31
CA GLN A 149 5.08 8.18 -14.48
C GLN A 149 5.83 8.22 -13.14
N ALA A 150 5.13 8.51 -12.02
CA ALA A 150 5.69 8.57 -10.69
C ALA A 150 5.01 7.52 -9.77
N PRO A 151 5.43 6.25 -9.83
CA PRO A 151 4.88 5.17 -8.99
C PRO A 151 4.93 5.49 -7.50
N GLU A 152 5.95 6.24 -7.07
CA GLU A 152 6.15 6.67 -5.68
C GLU A 152 4.94 7.43 -5.10
N GLU A 153 4.20 8.18 -5.93
CA GLU A 153 3.03 8.94 -5.46
C GLU A 153 1.81 8.06 -5.13
N PHE A 154 1.87 6.77 -5.45
CA PHE A 154 0.86 5.77 -5.09
C PHE A 154 1.23 4.96 -3.84
N LEU A 155 2.48 5.05 -3.38
CA LEU A 155 2.98 4.18 -2.31
C LEU A 155 2.90 4.87 -0.95
N ILE A 156 2.28 4.19 0.02
CA ILE A 156 2.02 4.76 1.36
C ILE A 156 3.30 5.17 2.10
N ASN A 157 4.39 4.42 1.93
CA ASN A 157 5.68 4.74 2.55
C ASN A 157 6.27 6.04 1.99
N LYS A 158 6.27 6.17 0.67
CA LYS A 158 6.77 7.37 -0.02
C LYS A 158 5.89 8.57 0.22
N GLN A 159 4.58 8.37 0.33
CA GLN A 159 3.65 9.40 0.71
C GLN A 159 3.92 9.94 2.12
N LEU A 160 4.14 9.07 3.11
CA LEU A 160 4.43 9.49 4.49
C LEU A 160 5.80 10.19 4.60
N GLU A 161 6.81 9.73 3.85
CA GLU A 161 8.15 10.33 3.79
C GLU A 161 8.13 11.72 3.11
N SER A 162 7.54 11.79 1.92
CA SER A 162 7.58 13.00 1.07
C SER A 162 6.46 14.00 1.39
N LYS A 163 5.42 13.54 2.10
CA LYS A 163 4.15 14.26 2.32
C LYS A 163 3.45 14.61 1.01
N ARG A 164 3.66 13.83 -0.04
CA ARG A 164 3.04 13.99 -1.35
C ARG A 164 2.39 12.69 -1.75
N GLY A 165 1.12 12.76 -2.12
CA GLY A 165 0.37 11.60 -2.58
C GLY A 165 -0.73 12.02 -3.52
N ASN A 166 -1.08 11.10 -4.41
CA ASN A 166 -2.23 11.29 -5.28
C ASN A 166 -3.53 10.94 -4.54
N ALA A 167 -4.67 11.06 -5.25
CA ALA A 167 -5.99 10.75 -4.71
C ALA A 167 -6.09 9.34 -4.09
N ILE A 168 -5.39 8.35 -4.66
CA ILE A 168 -5.45 6.96 -4.20
C ILE A 168 -4.62 6.79 -2.93
N ALA A 169 -3.37 7.24 -2.91
CA ALA A 169 -2.50 7.12 -1.74
C ALA A 169 -3.06 7.90 -0.53
N ASN A 170 -3.46 9.16 -0.74
CA ASN A 170 -4.12 9.95 0.29
C ASN A 170 -5.44 9.32 0.75
N GLY A 171 -6.20 8.76 -0.18
CA GLY A 171 -7.42 8.03 0.10
C GLY A 171 -7.21 6.79 0.96
N ILE A 172 -6.19 5.97 0.66
CA ILE A 172 -5.81 4.80 1.46
C ILE A 172 -5.44 5.25 2.88
N LEU A 173 -4.60 6.27 3.04
CA LEU A 173 -4.23 6.77 4.36
C LEU A 173 -5.45 7.26 5.14
N TYR A 174 -6.36 7.99 4.48
CA TYR A 174 -7.59 8.48 5.08
C TYR A 174 -8.47 7.32 5.56
N LEU A 175 -8.63 6.27 4.74
CA LEU A 175 -9.42 5.09 5.07
C LEU A 175 -8.82 4.28 6.20
N VAL A 176 -7.51 4.04 6.18
CA VAL A 176 -6.79 3.35 7.26
C VAL A 176 -7.00 4.07 8.59
N LEU A 177 -6.84 5.40 8.61
CA LEU A 177 -7.06 6.19 9.83
C LEU A 177 -8.53 6.19 10.27
N SER A 178 -9.46 6.26 9.32
CA SER A 178 -10.90 6.21 9.61
C SER A 178 -11.29 4.87 10.23
N GLU A 179 -10.79 3.76 9.69
CA GLU A 179 -11.02 2.41 10.22
C GLU A 179 -10.44 2.24 11.62
N LEU A 180 -9.21 2.72 11.86
CA LEU A 180 -8.57 2.67 13.18
C LEU A 180 -9.24 3.54 14.25
N LEU A 181 -10.12 4.46 13.86
CA LEU A 181 -10.84 5.40 14.72
C LEU A 181 -12.36 5.15 14.73
N ASP A 182 -12.81 4.04 14.13
CA ASP A 182 -14.22 3.67 14.00
C ASP A 182 -15.11 4.74 13.32
N ILE A 183 -14.54 5.49 12.37
CA ILE A 183 -15.25 6.51 11.60
C ILE A 183 -15.80 5.86 10.31
N PRO A 184 -17.11 5.98 10.02
CA PRO A 184 -17.78 5.28 8.92
C PRO A 184 -17.50 5.93 7.54
N VAL A 185 -16.23 6.00 7.14
CA VAL A 185 -15.80 6.48 5.82
C VAL A 185 -15.44 5.28 4.93
N ARG A 186 -15.91 5.31 3.67
CA ARG A 186 -15.54 4.31 2.64
C ARG A 186 -15.19 4.99 1.32
N ALA A 187 -14.34 4.35 0.53
CA ALA A 187 -14.15 4.73 -0.85
C ALA A 187 -15.39 4.42 -1.67
N ILE A 188 -15.76 5.35 -2.54
CA ILE A 188 -16.78 5.16 -3.57
C ILE A 188 -16.12 5.28 -4.93
N ASN A 189 -16.56 4.45 -5.86
CA ASN A 189 -16.06 4.52 -7.22
C ASN A 189 -16.95 5.46 -8.03
N ILE A 190 -16.43 6.64 -8.37
CA ILE A 190 -17.05 7.55 -9.32
C ILE A 190 -16.26 7.46 -10.63
N PRO A 191 -16.90 7.46 -11.81
CA PRO A 191 -16.19 7.45 -13.08
C PRO A 191 -15.09 8.53 -13.12
N LYS A 192 -13.85 8.10 -13.35
CA LYS A 192 -12.65 8.96 -13.47
C LYS A 192 -12.23 9.68 -12.17
N GLN A 193 -12.84 9.39 -11.02
CA GLN A 193 -12.46 10.01 -9.74
C GLN A 193 -12.49 9.02 -8.58
N PHE A 194 -11.46 9.10 -7.74
CA PHE A 194 -11.39 8.40 -6.47
C PHE A 194 -11.84 9.34 -5.36
N VAL A 195 -13.02 9.06 -4.78
CA VAL A 195 -13.69 9.93 -3.79
C VAL A 195 -14.07 9.08 -2.58
N LEU A 196 -14.06 9.68 -1.40
CA LEU A 196 -14.51 9.03 -0.17
C LEU A 196 -15.91 9.50 0.19
N SER A 197 -16.66 8.70 0.93
CA SER A 197 -17.97 9.10 1.43
C SER A 197 -18.14 8.71 2.89
N TYR A 198 -18.78 9.59 3.64
CA TYR A 198 -19.21 9.33 5.01
C TYR A 198 -20.60 8.70 4.98
N PHE A 199 -20.75 7.57 5.67
CA PHE A 199 -22.01 6.83 5.78
C PHE A 199 -22.61 7.00 7.17
N LYS A 200 -23.93 6.96 7.25
CA LYS A 200 -24.62 6.99 8.54
C LYS A 200 -24.25 5.78 9.40
N THR A 201 -24.13 5.99 10.71
CA THR A 201 -23.70 4.98 11.69
C THR A 201 -24.67 3.79 11.81
N ASP A 202 -25.93 3.96 11.38
CA ASP A 202 -26.95 2.90 11.33
C ASP A 202 -26.90 2.05 10.04
N TYR A 203 -25.92 2.30 9.17
CA TYR A 203 -25.77 1.55 7.93
C TYR A 203 -25.12 0.19 8.15
N ASP A 204 -25.93 -0.86 7.98
CA ASP A 204 -25.47 -2.24 7.93
C ASP A 204 -24.79 -2.53 6.59
N PHE A 205 -23.47 -2.42 6.57
CA PHE A 205 -22.63 -2.70 5.40
C PHE A 205 -22.73 -4.14 4.88
N ALA A 206 -23.24 -5.09 5.68
CA ALA A 206 -23.41 -6.49 5.26
C ALA A 206 -24.63 -6.69 4.34
N LYS A 207 -25.56 -5.73 4.30
CA LYS A 207 -26.74 -5.76 3.44
C LYS A 207 -26.44 -5.01 2.13
N HIS A 208 -25.77 -5.69 1.20
CA HIS A 208 -25.37 -5.21 -0.14
C HIS A 208 -26.54 -4.86 -1.10
N THR A 209 -27.70 -4.43 -0.62
CA THR A 209 -28.94 -4.36 -1.40
C THR A 209 -29.45 -2.96 -1.69
N GLU A 210 -28.83 -1.89 -1.17
CA GLU A 210 -29.34 -0.53 -1.36
C GLU A 210 -28.34 0.39 -2.07
N ASN A 211 -28.86 1.26 -2.95
CA ASN A 211 -28.08 2.23 -3.71
C ASN A 211 -27.22 3.10 -2.77
N PHE A 212 -25.90 3.03 -2.90
CA PHE A 212 -24.92 3.74 -2.06
C PHE A 212 -25.18 5.26 -1.96
N MET A 213 -25.73 5.87 -3.01
CA MET A 213 -26.09 7.29 -3.05
C MET A 213 -27.18 7.70 -2.04
N TYR A 214 -28.05 6.80 -1.58
CA TYR A 214 -29.15 7.19 -0.69
C TYR A 214 -28.75 7.23 0.79
N LYS A 215 -27.54 6.75 1.12
CA LYS A 215 -27.07 6.62 2.51
C LYS A 215 -25.70 7.25 2.78
N SER A 216 -24.99 7.69 1.75
CA SER A 216 -23.93 8.69 1.90
C SER A 216 -24.53 9.98 2.48
N GLU A 217 -23.88 10.59 3.47
CA GLU A 217 -24.27 11.93 3.94
C GLU A 217 -23.60 13.01 3.10
N PHE A 218 -22.32 12.82 2.81
CA PHE A 218 -21.49 13.70 2.01
C PHE A 218 -20.27 12.94 1.46
N PHE A 219 -19.53 13.62 0.59
CA PHE A 219 -18.35 13.10 -0.10
C PHE A 219 -17.12 13.91 0.28
N ILE A 220 -15.94 13.32 0.18
CA ILE A 220 -14.67 13.90 0.59
C ILE A 220 -13.65 13.67 -0.53
N ASP A 221 -13.00 14.74 -0.99
CA ASP A 221 -11.87 14.67 -1.88
C ASP A 221 -10.60 14.24 -1.13
N PRO A 222 -9.97 13.11 -1.45
CA PRO A 222 -8.71 12.72 -0.83
C PRO A 222 -7.50 13.54 -1.31
N ILE A 223 -7.61 14.37 -2.35
CA ILE A 223 -6.51 15.27 -2.75
C ILE A 223 -6.42 16.47 -1.80
N SER A 224 -7.57 17.08 -1.48
CA SER A 224 -7.65 18.35 -0.74
C SER A 224 -8.29 18.25 0.64
N GLY A 225 -8.97 17.14 0.94
CA GLY A 225 -9.83 16.99 2.12
C GLY A 225 -11.14 17.79 2.05
N GLN A 226 -11.47 18.38 0.88
CA GLN A 226 -12.68 19.16 0.69
C GLN A 226 -13.93 18.27 0.73
N VAL A 227 -14.96 18.75 1.42
CA VAL A 227 -16.26 18.08 1.49
C VAL A 227 -17.16 18.54 0.34
N PHE A 228 -17.81 17.60 -0.33
CA PHE A 228 -18.80 17.83 -1.39
C PHE A 228 -20.17 17.30 -1.00
N THR A 229 -21.19 17.95 -1.53
CA THR A 229 -22.59 17.54 -1.37
C THR A 229 -23.05 16.65 -2.53
N HIS A 230 -24.21 16.00 -2.37
CA HIS A 230 -24.85 15.24 -3.44
C HIS A 230 -25.11 16.08 -4.70
N LYS A 231 -25.43 17.37 -4.54
CA LYS A 231 -25.65 18.28 -5.68
C LYS A 231 -24.38 18.52 -6.50
N ASP A 232 -23.24 18.58 -5.82
CA ASP A 232 -21.94 18.79 -6.49
C ASP A 232 -21.58 17.56 -7.32
N VAL A 233 -21.80 16.37 -6.76
CA VAL A 233 -21.61 15.09 -7.45
C VAL A 233 -22.59 14.92 -8.62
N GLU A 234 -23.87 15.25 -8.46
CA GLU A 234 -24.82 15.27 -9.58
C GLU A 234 -24.41 16.23 -10.69
N THR A 235 -23.88 17.40 -10.33
CA THR A 235 -23.37 18.39 -11.28
C THR A 235 -22.15 17.84 -12.02
N TYR A 236 -21.27 17.13 -11.31
CA TYR A 236 -20.15 16.41 -11.89
C TYR A 236 -20.63 15.37 -12.92
N PHE A 237 -21.57 14.49 -12.56
CA PHE A 237 -22.15 13.51 -13.48
C PHE A 237 -22.74 14.16 -14.75
N LYS A 238 -23.51 15.26 -14.60
CA LYS A 238 -24.06 16.02 -15.73
C LYS A 238 -22.99 16.60 -16.66
N ARG A 239 -21.82 16.98 -16.12
CA ARG A 239 -20.71 17.53 -16.92
C ARG A 239 -19.96 16.47 -17.73
N ILE A 240 -19.93 15.23 -17.25
CA ILE A 240 -19.10 14.17 -17.86
C ILE A 240 -19.87 13.40 -18.94
N ASN A 241 -21.17 13.68 -19.14
CA ASN A 241 -22.03 12.93 -20.05
C ASN A 241 -21.93 11.41 -19.80
N VAL A 242 -21.90 11.00 -18.54
CA VAL A 242 -22.08 9.59 -18.21
C VAL A 242 -23.58 9.31 -18.40
N PRO A 243 -23.97 8.39 -19.30
CA PRO A 243 -25.38 8.07 -19.56
C PRO A 243 -26.07 7.48 -18.33
#